data_AF-A0A9E0QYB4-F1
#
_entry.id   AF-A0A9E0QYB4-F1
#
_cell.length_a   1.000
_cell.length_b   1.000
_cell.length_c   1.000
_cell.angle_alpha   90.00
_cell.angle_beta   90.00
_cell.angle_gamma   90.00
#
_symmetry.space_group_name_H-M   'P 1'
#
loop_
_entity.id
_entity.type
_entity.pdbx_description
1 polymer ?
#
loop_
_entity_poly.entity_id
_entity_poly.type
_entity_poly.pdbx_seq_one_letter_code
_entity_poly.pdbx_strand_id
1 'polypeptide(L)'
;MMRNLCTSMLVLILAGLCSLTQAATVRGLYTAELLVPEQLSQPADGQLQQGLKRVLIKVSGRSQVVNKAAVVEALRMPAALLSQFSYQSTQTPVAAGDGREVLGQLLLLEFD
;
A
#
# COMPACT_ATOMS: atom_id res chain seq x y z
N MET A 1 -7.49 49.13 -26.89
CA MET A 1 -7.98 47.82 -27.37
C MET A 1 -6.91 46.73 -27.33
N MET A 2 -5.71 46.94 -27.91
CA MET A 2 -4.66 45.91 -28.02
C MET A 2 -4.16 45.34 -26.67
N ARG A 3 -4.00 46.19 -25.64
CA ARG A 3 -3.55 45.77 -24.30
C ARG A 3 -4.50 44.77 -23.64
N ASN A 4 -5.81 45.01 -23.73
CA ASN A 4 -6.83 44.13 -23.13
C ASN A 4 -6.95 42.80 -23.88
N LEU A 5 -6.65 42.79 -25.19
CA LEU A 5 -6.56 41.56 -25.98
C LEU A 5 -5.39 40.69 -25.52
N CYS A 6 -4.22 41.29 -25.30
CA CYS A 6 -3.04 40.58 -24.79
C CYS A 6 -3.27 40.01 -23.38
N THR A 7 -3.93 40.74 -22.49
CA THR A 7 -4.26 40.22 -21.15
C THR A 7 -5.23 39.05 -21.23
N SER A 8 -6.26 39.14 -22.08
CA SER A 8 -7.22 38.06 -22.26
C SER A 8 -6.58 36.80 -22.85
N MET A 9 -5.68 36.97 -23.83
CA MET A 9 -4.91 35.87 -24.43
C MET A 9 -3.96 35.22 -23.41
N LEU A 10 -3.28 36.03 -22.57
CA LEU A 10 -2.42 35.52 -21.51
C LEU A 10 -3.21 34.70 -20.48
N VAL A 11 -4.38 35.17 -20.07
CA VAL A 11 -5.27 34.44 -19.13
C VAL A 11 -5.73 33.11 -19.74
N LEU A 12 -6.06 33.09 -21.03
CA LEU A 12 -6.46 31.85 -21.72
C LEU A 12 -5.34 30.80 -21.74
N ILE A 13 -4.10 31.26 -22.01
CA ILE A 13 -2.91 30.40 -22.02
C ILE A 13 -2.63 29.85 -20.61
N LEU A 14 -2.72 30.70 -19.58
CA LEU A 14 -2.46 30.30 -18.20
C LEU A 14 -3.52 29.31 -17.68
N ALA A 15 -4.79 29.50 -18.04
CA ALA A 15 -5.88 28.59 -17.70
C ALA A 15 -5.71 27.22 -18.39
N GLY A 16 -5.23 27.19 -19.64
CA GLY A 16 -4.96 25.95 -20.36
C GLY A 16 -3.84 25.11 -19.73
N LEU A 17 -2.81 25.75 -19.18
CA LEU A 17 -1.67 25.09 -18.52
C LEU A 17 -2.05 24.42 -17.18
N CYS A 18 -3.05 24.94 -16.45
CA CYS A 18 -3.55 24.31 -15.22
C CYS A 18 -4.15 22.92 -15.44
N SER A 19 -4.63 22.62 -16.66
CA SER A 19 -5.22 21.30 -16.99
C SER A 19 -4.22 20.14 -16.93
N LEU A 20 -2.91 20.44 -16.95
CA LEU A 20 -1.84 19.44 -16.93
C LEU A 20 -1.45 19.00 -15.52
N THR A 21 -1.98 19.65 -14.48
CA THR A 21 -1.70 19.26 -13.09
C THR A 21 -2.70 18.19 -12.64
N GLN A 22 -2.41 16.92 -12.93
CA GLN A 22 -3.09 15.80 -12.27
C GLN A 22 -2.27 15.35 -11.07
N ALA A 23 -2.91 15.27 -9.90
CA ALA A 23 -2.31 14.64 -8.73
C ALA A 23 -2.13 13.15 -9.03
N ALA A 24 -0.88 12.69 -9.05
CA ALA A 24 -0.60 11.27 -9.23
C ALA A 24 -1.09 10.49 -8.01
N THR A 25 -1.99 9.53 -8.22
CA THR A 25 -2.43 8.62 -7.16
C THR A 25 -1.41 7.50 -7.00
N VAL A 26 -0.89 7.34 -5.78
CA VAL A 26 0.01 6.23 -5.46
C VAL A 26 -0.83 5.00 -5.17
N ARG A 27 -0.95 4.12 -6.17
CA ARG A 27 -1.68 2.84 -6.03
C ARG A 27 -0.98 1.95 -4.99
N GLY A 28 -1.77 1.30 -4.14
CA GLY A 28 -1.28 0.34 -3.16
C GLY A 28 -0.47 0.97 -2.02
N LEU A 29 -0.59 2.27 -1.75
CA LEU A 29 0.10 2.90 -0.62
C LEU A 29 -0.33 2.29 0.73
N TYR A 30 -1.61 1.94 0.85
CA TYR A 30 -2.24 1.41 2.05
C TYR A 30 -2.44 -0.12 2.07
N THR A 31 -1.98 -0.82 1.02
CA THR A 31 -2.07 -2.28 0.96
C THR A 31 -0.75 -2.92 1.34
N ALA A 32 -0.70 -4.22 1.63
CA ALA A 32 0.54 -4.98 1.71
C ALA A 32 0.35 -6.34 1.06
N GLU A 33 1.32 -6.73 0.24
CA GLU A 33 1.32 -8.02 -0.44
C GLU A 33 2.38 -8.91 0.21
N LEU A 34 2.04 -10.15 0.54
CA LEU A 34 2.91 -11.13 1.15
C LEU A 34 2.76 -12.45 0.41
N LEU A 35 3.87 -13.02 -0.09
CA LEU A 35 3.85 -14.37 -0.63
C LEU A 35 3.87 -15.35 0.55
N VAL A 36 2.82 -16.13 0.69
CA VAL A 36 2.61 -17.07 1.79
C VAL A 36 2.30 -18.46 1.24
N PRO A 37 2.57 -19.54 1.99
CA PRO A 37 2.07 -20.87 1.66
C PRO A 37 0.56 -20.85 1.47
N GLU A 38 0.03 -21.72 0.60
CA GLU A 38 -1.41 -21.89 0.41
C GLU A 38 -2.13 -22.07 1.75
N GLN A 39 -3.09 -21.18 2.03
CA GLN A 39 -3.83 -21.15 3.28
C GLN A 39 -5.31 -20.82 3.02
N LEU A 40 -6.22 -21.55 3.66
CA LEU A 40 -7.66 -21.40 3.49
C LEU A 40 -8.32 -20.58 4.61
N SER A 41 -7.56 -20.20 5.62
CA SER A 41 -8.01 -19.54 6.84
C SER A 41 -7.46 -18.13 6.97
N GLN A 42 -8.00 -17.39 7.94
CA GLN A 42 -7.58 -16.03 8.27
C GLN A 42 -6.04 -15.90 8.39
N PRO A 43 -5.44 -14.78 7.95
CA PRO A 43 -4.00 -14.57 8.05
C PRO A 43 -3.52 -14.71 9.49
N ALA A 44 -2.36 -15.35 9.66
CA ALA A 44 -1.75 -15.48 10.98
C ALA A 44 -1.32 -14.10 11.51
N ASP A 45 -1.28 -13.93 12.83
CA ASP A 45 -0.88 -12.66 13.47
C ASP A 45 0.49 -12.16 12.99
N GLY A 46 1.44 -13.07 12.76
CA GLY A 46 2.75 -12.73 12.19
C GLY A 46 2.66 -12.12 10.78
N GLN A 47 1.75 -12.64 9.94
CA GLN A 47 1.49 -12.11 8.59
C GLN A 47 0.83 -10.73 8.67
N LEU A 48 -0.16 -10.56 9.55
CA LEU A 48 -0.81 -9.27 9.79
C LEU A 48 0.18 -8.23 10.31
N GLN A 49 1.02 -8.60 11.28
CA GLN A 49 2.05 -7.72 11.82
C GLN A 49 3.07 -7.32 10.74
N GLN A 50 3.48 -8.26 9.90
CA GLN A 50 4.39 -7.98 8.79
C GLN A 50 3.73 -7.07 7.73
N GLY A 51 2.46 -7.30 7.41
CA GLY A 51 1.68 -6.48 6.51
C GLY A 51 1.55 -5.04 7.00
N LEU A 52 1.16 -4.87 8.25
CA LEU A 52 1.02 -3.56 8.88
C LEU A 52 2.36 -2.80 8.92
N LYS A 53 3.49 -3.48 9.23
CA LYS A 53 4.83 -2.88 9.11
C LYS A 53 5.09 -2.36 7.70
N ARG A 54 4.78 -3.14 6.66
CA ARG A 54 4.98 -2.72 5.26
C ARG A 54 4.13 -1.49 4.91
N VAL A 55 2.86 -1.46 5.30
CA VAL A 55 1.99 -0.29 5.08
C VAL A 55 2.57 0.95 5.76
N LEU A 56 2.91 0.85 7.05
CA LEU A 56 3.42 2.00 7.80
C LEU A 56 4.73 2.54 7.24
N ILE A 57 5.63 1.66 6.78
CA ILE A 57 6.87 2.09 6.11
C ILE A 57 6.56 2.81 4.79
N LYS A 58 5.62 2.30 3.98
CA LYS A 58 5.21 2.92 2.71
C LYS A 58 4.59 4.30 2.93
N VAL A 59 3.62 4.40 3.83
CA VAL A 59 2.91 5.66 4.13
C VAL A 59 3.84 6.70 4.75
N SER A 60 4.72 6.28 5.66
CA SER A 60 5.65 7.22 6.32
C SER A 60 6.90 7.56 5.51
N GLY A 61 7.23 6.76 4.49
CA GLY A 61 8.48 6.83 3.75
C GLY A 61 9.73 6.54 4.59
N ARG A 62 9.60 6.03 5.82
CA ARG A 62 10.70 5.83 6.77
C ARG A 62 10.69 4.42 7.35
N SER A 63 11.73 3.64 7.06
CA SER A 63 11.88 2.29 7.63
C SER A 63 11.91 2.27 9.16
N GLN A 64 12.50 3.30 9.78
CA GLN A 64 12.61 3.42 11.24
C GLN A 64 11.27 3.68 11.96
N VAL A 65 10.17 3.91 11.24
CA VAL A 65 8.84 4.15 11.84
C VAL A 65 8.40 2.99 12.72
N VAL A 66 8.78 1.76 12.36
CA VAL A 66 8.42 0.53 13.09
C VAL A 66 9.09 0.42 14.47
N ASN A 67 10.08 1.27 14.75
CA ASN A 67 10.79 1.31 16.04
C ASN A 67 10.20 2.34 17.01
N LYS A 68 9.24 3.18 16.57
CA LYS A 68 8.59 4.16 17.44
C LYS A 68 7.68 3.44 18.43
N ALA A 69 7.73 3.83 19.71
CA ALA A 69 6.95 3.18 20.78
C ALA A 69 5.45 3.03 20.44
N ALA A 70 4.81 4.09 19.92
CA ALA A 70 3.40 4.04 19.52
C ALA A 70 3.11 3.04 18.40
N VAL A 71 4.06 2.88 17.46
CA VAL A 71 3.93 1.92 16.36
C VAL A 71 4.16 0.49 16.86
N VAL A 72 5.14 0.30 17.74
CA VAL A 72 5.37 -0.99 18.39
C VAL A 72 4.12 -1.46 19.14
N GLU A 73 3.41 -0.55 19.80
CA GLU A 73 2.16 -0.88 20.47
C GLU A 73 1.05 -1.23 19.47
N ALA A 74 0.87 -0.43 18.41
CA ALA A 74 -0.10 -0.73 17.35
C ALA A 74 0.16 -2.10 16.68
N LEU A 75 1.43 -2.51 16.57
CA LEU A 75 1.85 -3.79 16.02
C LEU A 75 1.54 -5.00 16.93
N ARG A 76 1.04 -4.79 18.16
CA ARG A 76 0.54 -5.87 19.03
C ARG A 76 -0.88 -6.29 18.70
N MET A 77 -1.67 -5.41 18.08
CA MET A 77 -3.05 -5.69 17.68
C MET A 77 -3.26 -5.37 16.19
N PRO A 78 -2.52 -6.03 15.28
CA PRO A 78 -2.52 -5.67 13.86
C PRO A 78 -3.89 -5.91 13.19
N ALA A 79 -4.67 -6.89 13.68
CA ALA A 79 -6.01 -7.19 13.19
C ALA A 79 -7.02 -6.05 13.40
N ALA A 80 -6.75 -5.11 14.32
CA ALA A 80 -7.61 -3.94 14.52
C ALA A 80 -7.42 -2.85 13.44
N LEU A 81 -6.32 -2.93 12.68
CA LEU A 81 -5.93 -1.94 11.67
C LEU A 81 -5.93 -2.51 10.25
N LEU A 82 -5.94 -3.83 10.12
CA LEU A 82 -6.04 -4.55 8.86
C LEU A 82 -7.36 -5.32 8.84
N SER A 83 -8.41 -4.67 8.33
CA SER A 83 -9.78 -5.19 8.34
C SER A 83 -10.08 -6.12 7.16
N GLN A 84 -9.38 -5.92 6.03
CA GLN A 84 -9.64 -6.63 4.79
C GLN A 84 -8.41 -7.40 4.30
N PHE A 85 -8.65 -8.62 3.83
CA PHE A 85 -7.63 -9.47 3.23
C PHE A 85 -8.18 -10.27 2.06
N SER A 86 -7.32 -10.58 1.10
CA SER A 86 -7.62 -11.51 0.02
C SER A 86 -6.42 -12.37 -0.31
N TYR A 87 -6.68 -13.56 -0.85
CA TYR A 87 -5.66 -14.47 -1.33
C TYR A 87 -5.78 -14.60 -2.84
N GLN A 88 -4.66 -14.47 -3.55
CA GLN A 88 -4.57 -14.73 -4.97
C GLN A 88 -3.60 -15.88 -5.22
N SER A 89 -4.07 -16.96 -5.84
CA SER A 89 -3.22 -18.10 -6.19
C SER A 89 -2.10 -17.68 -7.12
N THR A 90 -0.90 -18.18 -6.85
CA THR A 90 0.28 -17.99 -7.70
C THR A 90 0.86 -19.33 -8.09
N GLN A 91 1.63 -19.36 -9.18
CA GLN A 91 2.41 -20.53 -9.57
C GLN A 91 3.80 -20.54 -8.93
N THR A 92 4.03 -19.72 -7.90
CA THR A 92 5.33 -19.57 -7.26
C THR A 92 5.43 -20.55 -6.10
N PRO A 93 6.38 -21.50 -6.11
CA PRO A 93 6.58 -22.38 -4.98
C PRO A 93 7.14 -21.60 -3.78
N VAL A 94 6.66 -21.95 -2.59
CA VAL A 94 7.13 -21.42 -1.30
C VAL A 94 7.28 -22.54 -0.29
N ALA A 95 8.27 -22.38 0.59
CA ALA A 95 8.49 -23.32 1.68
C ALA A 95 7.34 -23.23 2.71
N ALA A 96 6.71 -24.36 3.01
CA ALA A 96 5.67 -24.45 4.04
C ALA A 96 6.25 -24.46 5.48
N GLY A 97 7.58 -24.43 5.62
CA GLY A 97 8.28 -24.46 6.92
C GLY A 97 8.56 -25.88 7.45
N ASP A 98 7.98 -26.91 6.83
CA ASP A 98 8.19 -28.33 7.15
C ASP A 98 9.13 -29.05 6.17
N GLY A 99 9.84 -28.27 5.34
CA GLY A 99 10.73 -28.77 4.29
C GLY A 99 10.04 -29.09 2.97
N ARG A 100 8.71 -28.96 2.87
CA ARG A 100 7.98 -29.11 1.60
C ARG A 100 7.84 -27.77 0.89
N GLU A 101 7.86 -27.83 -0.44
CA GLU A 101 7.43 -26.72 -1.29
C GLU A 101 5.94 -26.92 -1.61
N VAL A 102 5.17 -25.85 -1.41
CA VAL A 102 3.76 -25.78 -1.79
C VAL A 102 3.54 -24.58 -2.71
N LEU A 103 2.44 -24.58 -3.45
CA LEU A 103 2.08 -23.40 -4.23
C LEU A 103 1.82 -22.23 -3.30
N GLY A 104 2.38 -21.08 -3.66
CA GLY A 104 2.21 -19.84 -2.92
C GLY A 104 0.91 -19.14 -3.27
N GLN A 105 0.36 -18.48 -2.29
CA GLN A 105 -0.68 -17.48 -2.47
C GLN A 105 -0.13 -16.10 -2.16
N LEU A 106 -0.54 -15.12 -2.95
CA LEU A 106 -0.32 -13.72 -2.65
C LEU A 106 -1.41 -13.27 -1.68
N LEU A 107 -1.03 -13.09 -0.42
CA LEU A 107 -1.88 -12.49 0.60
C LEU A 107 -1.82 -10.97 0.42
N LEU A 108 -2.95 -10.37 0.06
CA LEU A 108 -3.15 -8.94 0.01
C LEU A 108 -3.89 -8.49 1.28
N LEU A 109 -3.31 -7.55 2.00
CA LEU A 109 -3.83 -6.94 3.21
C LEU A 109 -4.12 -5.48 2.95
N GLU A 110 -5.24 -4.96 3.45
CA GLU A 110 -5.62 -3.56 3.31
C GLU A 110 -5.78 -2.91 4.68
N PHE A 111 -5.20 -1.72 4.81
CA PHE A 111 -5.28 -0.89 6.00
C PHE A 111 -6.57 -0.06 5.98
N ASP A 112 -7.29 -0.06 7.10
CA ASP A 112 -8.57 0.62 7.30
C ASP A 112 -8.41 2.13 7.59
#